data_AF-A0AAD8J7A9-F1
#
_entry.id   AF-A0AAD8J7A9-F1
#
_cell.length_a   1.000
_cell.length_b   1.000
_cell.length_c   1.000
_cell.angle_alpha   90.00
_cell.angle_beta   90.00
_cell.angle_gamma   90.00
#
_symmetry.space_group_name_H-M   'P 1'
#
loop_
_entity.id
_entity.type
_entity.pdbx_description
1 polymer ?
#
loop_
_entity_poly.entity_id
_entity_poly.type
_entity_poly.pdbx_seq_one_letter_code
_entity_poly.pdbx_strand_id
1 'polypeptide(L)'
;MPMAPNSIIWMSLLSGSKNHKNVKIGEYVAQRVIEVAPGTVGCYVLLSNIYADAGQWDKVSKVREMMRKRGVKKVPGCSAIEHKGMVHEFVVGDKSHYQSEDIYSKLDEMRAKLKDI
;
A
#
# COMPACT_ATOMS: atom_id res chain seq x y z
N MET A 1 2.15 23.41 23.12
CA MET A 1 2.59 23.86 21.78
C MET A 1 1.42 24.63 21.17
N PRO A 2 1.50 25.96 20.95
CA PRO A 2 0.32 26.78 20.63
C PRO A 2 0.00 26.85 19.13
N MET A 3 0.33 25.81 18.36
CA MET A 3 0.07 25.75 16.91
C MET A 3 -0.58 24.42 16.53
N ALA A 4 -1.48 24.45 15.55
CA ALA A 4 -2.11 23.24 15.03
C ALA A 4 -1.04 22.34 14.36
N PRO A 5 -1.03 21.02 14.63
CA PRO A 5 -0.07 20.13 13.99
C PRO A 5 -0.31 20.08 12.47
N ASN A 6 0.78 20.18 11.71
CA ASN A 6 0.73 20.01 10.25
C ASN A 6 0.65 18.51 9.86
N SER A 7 0.48 18.24 8.56
CA SER A 7 0.37 16.88 8.03
C SER A 7 1.60 16.01 8.35
N ILE A 8 2.80 16.60 8.41
CA ILE A 8 4.04 15.89 8.74
C ILE A 8 4.00 15.37 10.17
N ILE A 9 3.64 16.22 11.14
CA ILE A 9 3.56 15.83 12.56
C ILE A 9 2.53 14.71 12.76
N TRP A 10 1.37 14.82 12.12
CA TRP A 10 0.37 13.76 12.17
C TRP A 10 0.86 12.46 11.51
N MET A 11 1.55 12.53 10.37
CA MET A 11 2.14 11.35 9.73
C MET A 11 3.22 10.67 10.60
N SER A 12 4.05 11.45 11.30
CA SER A 12 5.02 10.91 12.25
C SER A 12 4.34 10.16 13.39
N LEU A 13 3.26 10.72 13.95
CA LEU A 13 2.49 10.06 15.01
C LEU A 13 1.74 8.81 14.51
N LEU A 14 1.25 8.82 13.26
CA LEU A 14 0.62 7.65 12.65
C LEU A 14 1.63 6.50 12.50
N SER A 15 2.85 6.82 12.06
CA SER A 15 3.94 5.85 11.96
C SER A 15 4.30 5.26 13.33
N GLY A 16 4.42 6.10 14.37
CA GLY A 16 4.62 5.63 15.74
C GLY A 16 3.50 4.72 16.23
N SER A 17 2.24 5.10 15.97
CA SER A 17 1.06 4.30 16.34
C SER A 17 1.09 2.90 15.70
N LYS A 18 1.53 2.81 14.44
CA LYS A 18 1.73 1.55 13.73
C LYS A 18 2.80 0.68 14.39
N ASN A 19 3.94 1.27 14.75
CA ASN A 19 5.04 0.52 15.39
C ASN A 19 4.64 -0.04 16.77
N HIS A 20 3.81 0.69 17.51
CA HIS A 20 3.26 0.24 18.81
C HIS A 20 1.97 -0.56 18.70
N LYS A 21 1.52 -0.91 17.48
CA LYS A 21 0.26 -1.65 17.21
C LYS A 21 -0.98 -1.01 17.86
N ASN A 22 -0.97 0.31 18.04
CA ASN A 22 -2.07 1.03 18.67
C ASN A 22 -3.09 1.46 17.61
N VAL A 23 -4.06 0.57 17.34
CA VAL A 23 -5.10 0.80 16.32
C VAL A 23 -5.90 2.06 16.61
N LYS A 24 -6.33 2.28 17.85
CA LYS A 24 -7.19 3.41 18.23
C LYS A 24 -6.53 4.76 17.96
N ILE A 25 -5.27 4.93 18.35
CA ILE A 25 -4.52 6.16 18.05
C ILE A 25 -4.26 6.25 16.55
N GLY A 26 -3.89 5.16 15.90
CA GLY A 26 -3.69 5.12 14.45
C GLY A 26 -4.91 5.60 13.65
N GLU A 27 -6.11 5.13 14.01
CA GLU A 27 -7.38 5.57 13.42
C GLU A 27 -7.62 7.07 13.59
N TYR A 28 -7.50 7.56 14.83
CA TYR A 28 -7.69 8.96 15.15
C TYR A 28 -6.75 9.87 14.35
N VAL A 29 -5.47 9.51 14.31
CA VAL A 29 -4.44 10.29 13.63
C VAL A 29 -4.63 10.24 12.12
N ALA A 30 -4.90 9.07 11.56
CA ALA A 30 -5.16 8.94 10.13
C ALA A 30 -6.36 9.78 9.69
N GLN A 31 -7.42 9.82 10.50
CA GLN A 31 -8.58 10.67 10.24
C GLN A 31 -8.19 12.16 10.18
N ARG A 32 -7.32 12.63 11.09
CA ARG A 32 -6.80 14.01 11.06
C ARG A 32 -5.96 14.31 9.83
N VAL A 33 -5.10 13.39 9.39
CA VAL A 33 -4.34 13.56 8.14
C VAL A 33 -5.28 13.60 6.94
N ILE A 34 -6.30 12.74 6.90
CA ILE A 34 -7.27 12.68 5.79
C ILE A 34 -8.12 13.95 5.71
N GLU A 35 -8.43 14.58 6.85
CA GLU A 35 -9.12 15.87 6.92
C GLU A 35 -8.26 17.02 6.40
N VAL A 36 -6.98 17.08 6.82
CA VAL A 36 -6.07 18.20 6.49
C VAL A 36 -5.44 18.05 5.10
N ALA A 37 -5.12 16.83 4.70
CA ALA A 37 -4.35 16.51 3.49
C ALA A 37 -4.86 15.21 2.83
N PRO A 38 -6.08 15.21 2.24
CA PRO A 38 -6.73 14.01 1.71
C PRO A 38 -5.97 13.33 0.55
N GLY A 39 -5.01 14.02 -0.09
CA GLY A 39 -4.16 13.45 -1.13
C GLY A 39 -2.99 12.60 -0.61
N THR A 40 -2.80 12.51 0.71
CA THR A 40 -1.64 11.84 1.33
C THR A 40 -1.76 10.32 1.22
N VAL A 41 -1.33 9.74 0.09
CA VAL A 41 -1.34 8.28 -0.18
C VAL A 41 -0.77 7.49 0.99
N GLY A 42 0.35 7.93 1.56
CA GLY A 42 1.03 7.25 2.67
C GLY A 42 0.16 7.08 3.91
N CYS A 43 -0.77 7.99 4.18
CA CYS A 43 -1.70 7.90 5.31
C CYS A 43 -2.64 6.70 5.16
N TYR A 44 -3.25 6.55 3.99
CA TYR A 44 -4.15 5.44 3.69
C TYR A 44 -3.42 4.10 3.75
N VAL A 45 -2.20 4.04 3.18
CA VAL A 45 -1.37 2.84 3.22
C VAL A 45 -1.02 2.45 4.65
N LEU A 46 -0.59 3.40 5.50
CA LEU A 46 -0.28 3.13 6.90
C LEU A 46 -1.51 2.69 7.68
N LEU A 47 -2.66 3.35 7.52
CA LEU A 47 -3.90 2.95 8.18
C LEU A 47 -4.34 1.54 7.76
N SER A 48 -4.25 1.22 6.46
CA SER A 48 -4.51 -0.12 5.95
C SER A 48 -3.58 -1.16 6.57
N ASN A 49 -2.29 -0.85 6.75
CA ASN A 49 -1.34 -1.76 7.37
C ASN A 49 -1.63 -1.96 8.87
N ILE A 50 -1.99 -0.90 9.60
CA ILE A 50 -2.41 -0.99 11.00
C ILE A 50 -3.60 -1.96 11.14
N TYR A 51 -4.59 -1.88 10.25
CA TYR A 51 -5.71 -2.82 10.26
C TYR A 51 -5.29 -4.25 9.88
N ALA A 52 -4.42 -4.42 8.89
CA ALA A 52 -3.92 -5.73 8.49
C ALA A 52 -3.14 -6.41 9.63
N ASP A 53 -2.25 -5.68 10.31
CA ASP A 53 -1.48 -6.16 11.46
C ASP A 53 -2.39 -6.58 12.64
N ALA A 54 -3.59 -6.00 12.72
CA ALA A 54 -4.62 -6.34 13.71
C ALA A 54 -5.65 -7.38 13.21
N GLY A 55 -5.48 -7.94 12.00
CA GLY A 55 -6.41 -8.92 11.42
C GLY A 55 -7.76 -8.35 10.97
N GLN A 56 -7.92 -7.03 10.90
CA GLN A 56 -9.18 -6.34 10.60
C GLN A 56 -9.37 -6.15 9.08
N TRP A 57 -9.49 -7.26 8.34
CA TRP A 57 -9.56 -7.26 6.87
C TRP A 57 -10.74 -6.48 6.28
N ASP A 58 -11.88 -6.42 6.97
CA ASP A 58 -13.00 -5.58 6.55
C ASP A 58 -12.63 -4.10 6.51
N LYS A 59 -11.84 -3.64 7.49
CA LYS A 59 -11.37 -2.25 7.53
C LYS A 59 -10.29 -1.98 6.49
N VAL A 60 -9.42 -2.96 6.21
CA VAL A 60 -8.49 -2.91 5.07
C VAL A 60 -9.25 -2.66 3.77
N SER A 61 -10.33 -3.41 3.54
CA SER A 61 -11.19 -3.26 2.36
C SER A 61 -11.85 -1.89 2.30
N LYS A 62 -12.36 -1.37 3.42
CA LYS A 62 -12.94 -0.02 3.51
C LYS A 62 -11.93 1.08 3.18
N VAL A 63 -10.68 0.96 3.64
CA VAL A 63 -9.63 1.93 3.30
C VAL A 63 -9.34 1.91 1.81
N ARG A 64 -9.23 0.73 1.19
CA ARG A 64 -9.04 0.59 -0.26
C ARG A 64 -10.21 1.18 -1.06
N GLU A 65 -11.44 0.97 -0.59
CA GLU A 65 -12.61 1.57 -1.20
C GLU A 65 -12.58 3.11 -1.10
N MET A 66 -12.22 3.65 0.07
CA MET A 66 -12.07 5.08 0.29
C MET A 66 -11.02 5.69 -0.65
N MET A 67 -9.87 5.02 -0.82
CA MET A 67 -8.83 5.42 -1.76
C MET A 67 -9.37 5.50 -3.19
N ARG A 68 -10.09 4.46 -3.67
CA ARG A 68 -10.71 4.47 -5.00
C ARG A 68 -11.71 5.63 -5.16
N LYS A 69 -12.62 5.82 -4.20
CA LYS A 69 -13.64 6.88 -4.23
C LYS A 69 -13.02 8.28 -4.29
N ARG A 70 -11.85 8.47 -3.68
CA ARG A 70 -11.12 9.74 -3.66
C ARG A 70 -10.08 9.88 -4.78
N GLY A 71 -9.95 8.89 -5.66
CA GLY A 71 -8.92 8.89 -6.70
C GLY A 71 -7.48 8.77 -6.19
N VAL A 72 -7.29 8.44 -4.90
CA VAL A 72 -5.97 8.30 -4.28
C VAL A 72 -5.42 6.94 -4.66
N LYS A 73 -4.34 6.92 -5.45
CA LYS A 73 -3.68 5.68 -5.89
C LYS A 73 -2.25 5.65 -5.39
N LYS A 74 -1.85 4.51 -4.83
CA LYS A 74 -0.43 4.23 -4.61
C LYS A 74 0.23 3.99 -5.97
N VAL A 75 1.44 4.51 -6.15
CA VAL A 75 2.29 4.13 -7.28
C VAL A 75 2.48 2.61 -7.24
N PRO A 76 2.15 1.90 -8.34
CA PRO A 76 2.32 0.46 -8.38
C PRO A 76 3.80 0.09 -8.19
N GLY A 77 4.05 -1.10 -7.66
CA GLY A 77 5.40 -1.65 -7.68
C GLY A 77 5.81 -1.93 -9.14
N CYS A 78 7.05 -1.63 -9.47
CA CYS A 78 7.66 -1.98 -10.75
C CYS A 78 9.02 -2.63 -10.50
N SER A 79 9.40 -3.55 -11.38
CA SER A 79 10.76 -4.08 -11.50
C SER A 79 11.10 -4.14 -12.98
N ALA A 80 12.38 -4.02 -13.32
CA ALA A 80 12.84 -4.13 -14.70
C ALA A 80 14.08 -5.01 -14.80
N ILE A 81 14.22 -5.71 -15.92
CA ILE A 81 15.45 -6.43 -16.28
C ILE A 81 15.86 -6.04 -17.69
N GLU A 82 17.16 -6.11 -17.97
CA GLU A 82 17.68 -5.98 -19.32
C GLU A 82 18.10 -7.35 -19.85
N HIS A 83 17.62 -7.72 -21.04
CA HIS A 83 18.01 -8.95 -21.71
C HIS A 83 18.27 -8.67 -23.19
N LYS A 84 19.48 -9.00 -23.66
CA LYS A 84 19.91 -8.79 -25.05
C LYS A 84 19.69 -7.35 -25.56
N GLY A 85 19.96 -6.36 -24.70
CA GLY A 85 19.79 -4.94 -25.02
C GLY A 85 18.34 -4.45 -25.02
N MET A 86 17.37 -5.28 -24.59
CA MET A 86 15.97 -4.89 -24.42
C MET A 86 15.60 -4.83 -22.94
N VAL A 87 14.97 -3.73 -22.53
CA VAL A 87 14.45 -3.57 -21.17
C VAL A 87 13.03 -4.15 -21.11
N HIS A 88 12.83 -5.08 -20.19
CA HIS A 88 11.53 -5.65 -19.85
C HIS A 88 11.08 -5.10 -18.51
N GLU A 89 10.00 -4.33 -18.50
CA GLU A 89 9.37 -3.81 -17.29
C GLU A 89 8.22 -4.72 -16.84
N PHE A 90 8.12 -4.92 -15.53
CA PHE A 90 7.07 -5.68 -14.88
C PHE A 90 6.40 -4.78 -13.84
N VAL A 91 5.19 -4.32 -14.15
CA VAL A 91 4.39 -3.50 -13.25
C VAL A 91 3.36 -4.37 -12.53
N VAL A 92 3.17 -4.18 -11.23
CA VAL A 92 2.21 -4.95 -10.44
C VAL A 92 0.81 -4.88 -11.05
N GLY A 93 0.30 -6.05 -11.44
CA GLY A 93 -1.04 -6.21 -12.00
C GLY A 93 -1.16 -5.84 -13.48
N ASP A 94 -0.07 -5.48 -14.14
CA ASP A 94 -0.05 -5.27 -15.58
C ASP A 94 -0.16 -6.60 -16.33
N LYS A 95 -0.98 -6.59 -17.40
CA LYS A 95 -1.24 -7.72 -18.30
C LYS A 95 -1.19 -7.29 -19.77
N SER A 96 -0.59 -6.14 -20.06
CA SER A 96 -0.48 -5.60 -21.41
C SER A 96 0.55 -6.33 -22.28
N HIS A 97 1.49 -7.05 -21.66
CA HIS A 97 2.52 -7.80 -22.37
C HIS A 97 1.91 -8.99 -23.15
N TYR A 98 2.35 -9.21 -24.39
CA TYR A 98 1.81 -10.30 -25.23
C TYR A 98 2.02 -11.70 -24.63
N GLN A 99 3.07 -11.88 -23.83
CA GLN A 99 3.36 -13.12 -23.09
C GLN A 99 2.84 -13.12 -21.65
N SER A 100 1.85 -12.27 -21.33
CA SER A 100 1.36 -12.16 -19.94
C SER A 100 0.95 -13.51 -19.37
N GLU A 101 0.26 -14.35 -20.16
CA GLU A 101 -0.15 -15.69 -19.72
C GLU A 101 1.05 -16.54 -19.30
N ASP A 102 2.07 -16.67 -20.14
CA ASP A 102 3.29 -17.42 -19.84
C ASP A 102 4.02 -16.88 -18.59
N ILE A 103 4.12 -15.56 -18.47
CA ILE A 103 4.77 -14.90 -17.32
C ILE A 103 4.03 -15.26 -16.02
N TYR A 104 2.70 -15.15 -16.00
CA TYR A 104 1.90 -15.48 -14.82
C TYR A 104 1.92 -16.98 -14.51
N SER A 105 1.88 -17.85 -15.52
CA SER A 105 2.04 -19.29 -15.31
C SER A 105 3.40 -19.63 -14.69
N LYS A 106 4.48 -18.96 -15.12
CA LYS A 106 5.80 -19.16 -14.51
C LYS A 106 5.86 -18.68 -13.06
N LEU A 107 5.24 -17.54 -12.75
CA LEU A 107 5.14 -17.03 -11.39
C LEU A 107 4.39 -18.01 -10.48
N ASP A 108 3.31 -18.62 -10.96
CA ASP A 108 2.54 -19.61 -10.20
C ASP A 108 3.35 -20.89 -9.94
N GLU A 109 4.11 -21.39 -10.93
CA GLU A 109 5.05 -22.50 -10.75
C GLU A 109 6.10 -22.19 -9.66
N MET A 110 6.70 -21.00 -9.70
CA MET A 110 7.69 -20.57 -8.69
C MET A 110 7.05 -20.46 -7.30
N ARG A 111 5.81 -19.97 -7.22
CA ARG A 111 5.06 -19.84 -5.97
C ARG A 111 4.74 -21.20 -5.35
N ALA A 112 4.45 -22.20 -6.16
CA ALA A 112 4.26 -23.57 -5.70
C ALA A 112 5.57 -24.12 -5.10
N LYS A 113 6.68 -24.02 -5.84
CA LYS A 113 8.01 -24.48 -5.39
C LYS A 113 8.48 -23.85 -4.08
N LEU A 114 8.15 -22.57 -3.85
CA LEU A 114 8.50 -21.88 -2.61
C LEU A 114 7.67 -22.30 -1.39
N LYS A 115 6.50 -22.93 -1.58
CA LYS A 115 5.68 -23.46 -0.48
C LYS A 115 6.12 -24.86 -0.03
N ASP A 116 6.87 -25.55 -0.88
CA ASP A 116 7.42 -26.88 -0.62
C ASP A 116 8.77 -26.82 0.14
N ILE A 117 9.24 -25.61 0.48
CA ILE A 117 10.43 -25.33 1.32
C ILE A 117 9.96 -24.92 2.72
#